data_AF-A0A9E4FP33-F1
#
_entry.id   AF-A0A9E4FP33-F1
#
_cell.length_a   1.000
_cell.length_b   1.000
_cell.length_c   1.000
_cell.angle_alpha   90.00
_cell.angle_beta   90.00
_cell.angle_gamma   90.00
#
_symmetry.space_group_name_H-M   'P 1'
#
loop_
_entity.id
_entity.type
_entity.pdbx_description
1 polymer ?
#
loop_
_entity_poly.entity_id
_entity_poly.type
_entity_poly.pdbx_seq_one_letter_code
_entity_poly.pdbx_strand_id
1 'polypeptide(L)'
;RRRGRPDLREALHRNMNYGMEIVELPRRKKKLHHPRLVVLLDVSGSMDRYAKLLLQVVYALGQRAGRVETFVFSTSLTRVTQEMRAPTFQGALEQVGDKVRHWSGGTRIGESLKTLNGEFGQLLERNTTLVLLSDGWDTGTPDDLAEELAKLKRRVYQVVWLNPLLGTPDYQPLTQGLKAARPYVDLFASARNLEQLKRLPAYLKK
;
A
#
# COMPACT_ATOMS: atom_id res chain seq x y z
N ARG A 1 -20.88 13.83 17.95
CA ARG A 1 -20.96 14.45 16.60
C ARG A 1 -19.85 15.51 16.45
N ARG A 2 -18.69 15.21 15.85
CA ARG A 2 -17.60 16.19 15.67
C ARG A 2 -17.92 17.11 14.48
N ARG A 3 -18.40 18.33 14.75
CA ARG A 3 -18.67 19.37 13.74
C ARG A 3 -17.32 19.94 13.24
N GLY A 4 -17.09 19.92 11.92
CA GLY A 4 -15.87 20.44 11.31
C GLY A 4 -15.71 21.95 11.49
N ARG A 5 -14.47 22.47 11.41
CA ARG A 5 -14.16 23.90 11.57
C ARG A 5 -14.92 24.74 10.53
N PRO A 6 -15.63 25.80 10.93
CA PRO A 6 -16.27 26.75 10.01
C PRO A 6 -15.24 27.41 9.09
N ASP A 7 -15.61 27.63 7.83
CA ASP A 7 -14.84 28.50 6.94
C ASP A 7 -15.36 29.93 7.07
N LEU A 8 -14.79 30.68 8.01
CA LEU A 8 -15.22 32.06 8.33
C LEU A 8 -15.07 33.00 7.12
N ARG A 9 -14.09 32.75 6.25
CA ARG A 9 -13.85 33.60 5.07
C ARG A 9 -14.94 33.40 4.02
N GLU A 10 -15.30 32.15 3.75
CA GLU A 10 -16.40 31.84 2.84
C GLU A 10 -17.76 32.22 3.44
N ALA A 11 -17.94 32.08 4.75
CA ALA A 11 -19.13 32.53 5.46
C ALA A 11 -19.34 34.04 5.34
N LEU A 12 -18.28 34.84 5.53
CA LEU A 12 -18.37 36.29 5.36
C LEU A 12 -18.75 36.65 3.92
N HIS A 13 -18.11 36.03 2.93
CA HIS A 13 -18.38 36.31 1.51
C HIS A 13 -19.81 35.98 1.09
N ARG A 14 -20.36 34.85 1.56
CA ARG A 14 -21.73 34.44 1.24
C ARG A 14 -22.79 35.23 1.99
N ASN A 15 -22.45 35.76 3.18
CA ASN A 15 -23.38 36.54 3.99
C ASN A 15 -23.27 38.05 3.79
N MET A 16 -22.45 38.52 2.84
CA MET A 16 -22.34 39.97 2.55
C MET A 16 -23.67 40.59 2.13
N ASN A 17 -24.53 39.82 1.43
CA ASN A 17 -25.84 40.30 0.97
C ASN A 17 -26.94 40.23 2.04
N TYR A 18 -26.69 39.61 3.20
CA TYR A 18 -27.64 39.45 4.30
C TYR A 18 -27.37 40.41 5.47
N GLY A 19 -26.73 41.56 5.23
CA GLY A 19 -26.53 42.58 6.28
C GLY A 19 -25.64 42.12 7.44
N MET A 20 -24.68 41.22 7.19
CA MET A 20 -23.83 40.58 8.20
C MET A 20 -24.55 39.62 9.16
N GLU A 21 -25.80 39.27 8.89
CA GLU A 21 -26.47 38.17 9.57
C GLU A 21 -25.95 36.83 9.02
N ILE A 22 -25.50 35.93 9.89
CA ILE A 22 -24.92 34.64 9.48
C ILE A 22 -26.06 33.68 9.13
N VAL A 23 -26.51 33.73 7.88
CA VAL A 23 -27.54 32.82 7.33
C VAL A 23 -26.91 31.50 6.89
N GLU A 24 -25.73 31.56 6.27
CA GLU A 24 -24.98 30.38 5.85
C GLU A 24 -23.63 30.24 6.58
N LEU A 25 -23.39 29.09 7.21
CA LEU A 25 -22.08 28.74 7.78
C LEU A 25 -21.41 27.64 6.93
N PRO A 26 -20.86 27.97 5.74
CA PRO A 26 -20.16 26.99 4.91
C PRO A 26 -19.03 26.35 5.72
N ARG A 27 -19.04 25.02 5.74
CA ARG A 27 -18.01 24.24 6.42
C ARG A 27 -16.86 24.04 5.47
N ARG A 28 -15.64 24.16 5.99
CA ARG A 28 -14.43 23.85 5.23
C ARG A 28 -14.53 22.43 4.68
N LYS A 29 -14.71 22.28 3.36
CA LYS A 29 -14.69 20.96 2.71
C LYS A 29 -13.33 20.34 3.01
N LYS A 30 -13.31 19.17 3.66
CA LYS A 30 -12.06 18.41 3.81
C LYS A 30 -11.51 18.20 2.40
N LYS A 31 -10.30 18.69 2.13
CA LYS A 31 -9.59 18.33 0.90
C LYS A 31 -9.50 16.80 0.89
N LEU A 32 -10.08 16.17 -0.13
CA LEU A 32 -9.87 14.76 -0.42
C LEU A 32 -8.41 14.62 -0.81
N HIS A 33 -7.55 14.35 0.16
CA HIS A 33 -6.18 13.96 -0.13
C HIS A 33 -6.27 12.62 -0.86
N HIS A 34 -5.86 12.59 -2.12
CA HIS A 34 -5.72 11.31 -2.82
C HIS A 34 -4.72 10.47 -2.03
N PRO A 35 -5.11 9.28 -1.55
CA PRO A 35 -4.24 8.46 -0.72
C PRO A 35 -2.97 8.13 -1.50
N ARG A 36 -1.81 8.30 -0.85
CA ARG A 36 -0.54 7.81 -1.41
C ARG A 36 -0.53 6.30 -1.20
N LEU A 37 -0.33 5.55 -2.28
CA LEU A 37 -0.23 4.10 -2.20
C LEU A 37 1.24 3.71 -2.29
N VAL A 38 1.73 2.96 -1.31
CA VAL A 38 3.04 2.30 -1.39
C VAL A 38 2.76 0.81 -1.48
N VAL A 39 3.12 0.20 -2.61
CA VAL A 39 2.90 -1.23 -2.87
C VAL A 39 4.23 -1.95 -2.78
N LEU A 40 4.30 -2.99 -1.96
CA LEU A 40 5.41 -3.93 -1.88
C LEU A 40 4.93 -5.26 -2.44
N LEU A 41 5.56 -5.74 -3.49
CA LEU A 41 5.21 -6.97 -4.18
C LEU A 41 6.32 -8.00 -4.06
N ASP A 42 5.95 -9.17 -3.56
CA ASP A 42 6.84 -10.31 -3.41
C ASP A 42 7.07 -11.00 -4.77
N VAL A 43 8.35 -11.11 -5.16
CA VAL A 43 8.82 -11.76 -6.40
C VAL A 43 9.68 -13.00 -6.10
N SER A 44 9.46 -13.62 -4.95
CA SER A 44 10.04 -14.92 -4.60
C SER A 44 9.46 -16.07 -5.43
N GLY A 45 10.13 -17.22 -5.40
CA GLY A 45 9.76 -18.35 -6.25
C GLY A 45 8.37 -18.95 -5.97
N SER A 46 7.90 -18.90 -4.72
CA SER A 46 6.52 -19.29 -4.40
C SER A 46 5.48 -18.33 -5.00
N MET A 47 5.89 -17.09 -5.26
CA MET A 47 5.05 -16.03 -5.82
C MET A 47 5.13 -15.93 -7.34
N ASP A 48 6.06 -16.62 -8.02
CA ASP A 48 6.31 -16.48 -9.47
C ASP A 48 5.03 -16.55 -10.34
N ARG A 49 4.12 -17.48 -10.01
CA ARG A 49 2.85 -17.63 -10.75
C ARG A 49 1.89 -16.45 -10.58
N TYR A 50 1.98 -15.74 -9.46
CA TYR A 50 1.09 -14.63 -9.11
C TYR A 50 1.75 -13.26 -9.34
N ALA A 51 3.08 -13.17 -9.24
CA ALA A 51 3.84 -11.94 -9.31
C ALA A 51 3.55 -11.17 -10.60
N LYS A 52 3.53 -11.84 -11.76
CA LYS A 52 3.20 -11.22 -13.05
C LYS A 52 1.79 -10.62 -13.09
N LEU A 53 0.79 -11.36 -12.60
CA LEU A 53 -0.60 -10.89 -12.55
C LEU A 53 -0.75 -9.69 -11.61
N LEU A 54 -0.14 -9.76 -10.43
CA LEU A 54 -0.18 -8.69 -9.43
C LEU A 54 0.55 -7.44 -9.94
N LEU A 55 1.70 -7.59 -10.60
CA LEU A 55 2.38 -6.48 -11.27
C LEU A 55 1.49 -5.85 -12.34
N GLN A 56 0.75 -6.62 -13.11
CA GLN A 56 -0.19 -6.08 -14.11
C GLN A 56 -1.29 -5.25 -13.46
N VAL A 57 -1.84 -5.69 -12.33
CA VAL A 57 -2.84 -4.93 -11.57
C VAL A 57 -2.23 -3.63 -11.05
N VAL A 58 -1.03 -3.69 -10.46
CA VAL A 58 -0.34 -2.51 -9.93
C VAL A 58 0.02 -1.53 -11.05
N TYR A 59 0.45 -2.02 -12.21
CA TYR A 59 0.68 -1.22 -13.41
C TYR A 59 -0.59 -0.47 -13.81
N ALA A 60 -1.70 -1.20 -13.99
CA ALA A 60 -2.99 -0.60 -14.35
C ALA A 60 -3.50 0.41 -13.30
N LEU A 61 -3.18 0.17 -12.02
CA LEU A 61 -3.48 1.08 -10.93
C LEU A 61 -2.61 2.35 -11.00
N GLY A 62 -1.30 2.21 -11.22
CA GLY A 62 -0.38 3.34 -11.37
C GLY A 62 -0.72 4.26 -12.54
N GLN A 63 -1.22 3.70 -13.64
CA GLN A 63 -1.67 4.49 -14.80
C GLN A 63 -2.95 5.31 -14.51
N ARG A 64 -3.80 4.85 -13.57
CA ARG A 64 -5.07 5.52 -13.20
C ARG A 64 -4.93 6.41 -11.96
N ALA A 65 -4.09 6.01 -11.02
CA ALA A 65 -3.88 6.68 -9.75
C ALA A 65 -2.50 7.35 -9.75
N GLY A 66 -2.45 8.68 -9.85
CA GLY A 66 -1.21 9.44 -9.99
C GLY A 66 -0.25 9.43 -8.77
N ARG A 67 -0.50 8.62 -7.73
CA ARG A 67 0.30 8.58 -6.49
C ARG A 67 0.53 7.15 -5.99
N VAL A 68 0.95 6.26 -6.89
CA VAL A 68 1.38 4.89 -6.55
C VAL A 68 2.91 4.80 -6.62
N GLU A 69 3.50 4.36 -5.53
CA GLU A 69 4.90 3.98 -5.42
C GLU A 69 4.99 2.45 -5.36
N THR A 70 5.76 1.86 -6.26
CA THR A 70 5.84 0.40 -6.41
C THR A 70 7.24 -0.08 -6.06
N PHE A 71 7.29 -1.08 -5.20
CA PHE A 71 8.46 -1.80 -4.80
C PHE A 71 8.24 -3.28 -5.06
N VAL A 72 9.32 -3.96 -5.44
CA VAL A 72 9.39 -5.41 -5.50
C VAL A 72 10.43 -5.88 -4.52
N PHE A 73 10.20 -7.04 -3.92
CA PHE A 73 11.16 -7.62 -2.98
C PHE A 73 11.24 -9.14 -3.09
N SER A 74 12.43 -9.64 -2.79
CA SER A 74 12.75 -11.06 -2.61
C SER A 74 13.78 -11.16 -1.49
N THR A 75 15.08 -11.15 -1.82
CA THR A 75 16.20 -11.02 -0.87
C THR A 75 16.60 -9.57 -0.62
N SER A 76 16.15 -8.63 -1.45
CA SER A 76 16.34 -7.19 -1.27
C SER A 76 15.15 -6.40 -1.78
N LEU A 77 14.98 -5.18 -1.25
CA LEU A 77 13.94 -4.25 -1.68
C LEU A 77 14.43 -3.45 -2.90
N THR A 78 13.65 -3.44 -3.99
CA THR A 78 13.93 -2.63 -5.18
C THR A 78 12.74 -1.74 -5.52
N ARG A 79 12.96 -0.43 -5.62
CA ARG A 79 11.94 0.51 -6.09
C ARG A 79 11.81 0.44 -7.61
N VAL A 80 10.61 0.15 -8.10
CA VAL A 80 10.32 -0.01 -9.54
C VAL A 80 9.30 0.99 -10.09
N THR A 81 8.96 2.04 -9.33
CA THR A 81 7.94 3.03 -9.74
C THR A 81 8.19 3.64 -11.12
N GLN A 82 9.45 3.85 -11.52
CA GLN A 82 9.77 4.47 -12.81
C GLN A 82 9.53 3.51 -13.97
N GLU A 83 9.95 2.25 -13.80
CA GLU A 83 9.81 1.16 -14.75
C GLU A 83 8.32 0.84 -14.98
N MET A 84 7.52 0.93 -13.92
CA MET A 84 6.07 0.76 -13.97
C MET A 84 5.33 1.88 -14.72
N ARG A 85 6.02 2.95 -15.18
CA ARG A 85 5.46 4.01 -16.04
C ARG A 85 5.72 3.78 -17.53
N ALA A 86 6.34 2.66 -17.91
CA ALA A 86 6.56 2.34 -19.31
C ALA A 86 5.25 2.37 -20.12
N PRO A 87 5.27 2.70 -21.43
CA PRO A 87 4.06 2.83 -22.24
C PRO A 87 3.23 1.55 -22.35
N THR A 88 3.87 0.39 -22.26
CA THR A 88 3.22 -0.92 -22.31
C THR A 88 3.57 -1.73 -21.07
N PHE A 89 2.67 -2.61 -20.65
CA PHE A 89 2.92 -3.52 -19.54
C PHE A 89 4.10 -4.47 -19.82
N GLN A 90 4.25 -4.92 -21.07
CA GLN A 90 5.37 -5.78 -21.47
C GLN A 90 6.72 -5.05 -21.30
N GLY A 91 6.81 -3.79 -21.72
CA GLY A 91 8.01 -2.99 -21.52
C GLY A 91 8.27 -2.67 -20.04
N ALA A 92 7.23 -2.49 -19.23
CA ALA A 92 7.38 -2.35 -17.79
C ALA A 92 7.96 -3.63 -17.16
N LEU A 93 7.49 -4.80 -17.59
CA LEU A 93 7.96 -6.09 -17.07
C LEU A 93 9.43 -6.35 -17.45
N GLU A 94 9.83 -6.02 -18.67
CA GLU A 94 11.22 -6.11 -19.13
C GLU A 94 12.13 -5.20 -18.28
N GLN A 95 11.77 -3.92 -18.12
CA GLN A 95 12.55 -2.97 -17.32
C GLN A 95 12.62 -3.37 -15.83
N VAL A 96 11.53 -3.93 -15.27
CA VAL A 96 11.53 -4.48 -13.92
C VAL A 96 12.48 -5.68 -13.84
N GLY A 97 12.41 -6.60 -14.81
CA GLY A 97 13.28 -7.78 -14.88
C GLY A 97 14.76 -7.40 -14.92
N ASP A 98 15.13 -6.43 -15.75
CA ASP A 98 16.51 -5.94 -15.89
C ASP A 98 17.04 -5.29 -14.60
N LYS A 99 16.16 -4.65 -13.84
CA LYS A 99 16.51 -3.96 -12.58
C LYS A 99 16.59 -4.90 -11.39
N VAL A 100 15.77 -5.95 -11.35
CA VAL A 100 15.65 -6.86 -10.21
C VAL A 100 16.73 -7.94 -10.30
N ARG A 101 17.78 -7.81 -9.48
CA ARG A 101 18.93 -8.73 -9.49
C ARG A 101 18.62 -10.15 -9.02
N HIS A 102 17.63 -10.33 -8.15
CA HIS A 102 17.37 -11.61 -7.45
C HIS A 102 15.91 -12.05 -7.55
N TRP A 103 15.40 -12.17 -8.77
CA TRP A 103 14.09 -12.77 -8.98
C TRP A 103 14.09 -14.23 -8.49
N SER A 104 13.04 -14.66 -7.77
CA SER A 104 12.91 -16.03 -7.24
C SER A 104 13.95 -16.46 -6.18
N GLY A 105 14.80 -15.55 -5.68
CA GLY A 105 15.93 -15.88 -4.78
C GLY A 105 15.61 -16.19 -3.30
N GLY A 106 14.33 -16.29 -2.94
CA GLY A 106 13.84 -16.38 -1.55
C GLY A 106 13.21 -15.07 -1.05
N THR A 107 12.87 -15.02 0.23
CA THR A 107 12.06 -13.93 0.80
C THR A 107 12.61 -13.48 2.15
N ARG A 108 12.98 -12.19 2.24
CA ARG A 108 13.41 -11.49 3.46
C ARG A 108 12.55 -10.25 3.70
N ILE A 109 11.37 -10.44 4.27
CA ILE A 109 10.38 -9.36 4.43
C ILE A 109 10.86 -8.36 5.47
N GLY A 110 11.37 -8.84 6.62
CA GLY A 110 11.92 -7.98 7.67
C GLY A 110 13.01 -7.03 7.18
N GLU A 111 14.02 -7.54 6.46
CA GLU A 111 15.08 -6.72 5.86
C GLU A 111 14.53 -5.71 4.84
N SER A 112 13.59 -6.14 4.00
CA SER A 112 12.95 -5.26 3.01
C SER A 112 12.18 -4.11 3.66
N LEU A 113 11.49 -4.37 4.78
CA LEU A 113 10.80 -3.33 5.54
C LEU A 113 11.76 -2.40 6.28
N LYS A 114 12.90 -2.92 6.76
CA LYS A 114 13.97 -2.10 7.35
C LYS A 114 14.53 -1.10 6.33
N THR A 115 14.83 -1.56 5.12
CA THR A 115 15.25 -0.69 4.01
C THR A 115 14.16 0.34 3.68
N LEU A 116 12.89 -0.07 3.63
CA LEU A 116 11.77 0.86 3.40
C LEU A 116 11.69 1.95 4.48
N ASN A 117 11.80 1.58 5.75
CA ASN A 117 11.73 2.52 6.88
C ASN A 117 12.90 3.51 6.86
N GLY A 118 14.11 3.05 6.50
CA GLY A 118 15.34 3.83 6.48
C GLY A 118 15.47 4.73 5.24
N GLU A 119 15.47 4.14 4.04
CA GLU A 119 15.79 4.83 2.79
C GLU A 119 14.58 5.53 2.15
N PHE A 120 13.38 5.02 2.42
CA PHE A 120 12.14 5.46 1.78
C PHE A 120 11.11 5.99 2.80
N GLY A 121 11.54 6.32 4.02
CA GLY A 121 10.66 6.80 5.09
C GLY A 121 9.84 8.04 4.74
N GLN A 122 10.32 8.90 3.85
CA GLN A 122 9.62 10.07 3.30
C GLN A 122 8.35 9.70 2.52
N LEU A 123 8.21 8.44 2.09
CA LEU A 123 6.99 7.92 1.46
C LEU A 123 5.98 7.44 2.50
N LEU A 124 6.38 7.28 3.78
CA LEU A 124 5.58 6.73 4.87
C LEU A 124 5.00 7.85 5.73
N GLU A 125 3.88 8.39 5.28
CA GLU A 125 3.16 9.51 5.92
C GLU A 125 1.75 9.12 6.38
N ARG A 126 1.10 9.98 7.19
CA ARG A 126 -0.25 9.74 7.74
C ARG A 126 -1.37 9.62 6.70
N ASN A 127 -1.10 9.91 5.43
CA ASN A 127 -2.02 9.74 4.30
C ASN A 127 -1.64 8.55 3.39
N THR A 128 -0.64 7.76 3.80
CA THR A 128 -0.09 6.66 3.02
C THR A 128 -0.75 5.35 3.43
N THR A 129 -1.21 4.59 2.44
CA THR A 129 -1.58 3.19 2.65
C THR A 129 -0.46 2.31 2.12
N LEU A 130 0.09 1.47 2.99
CA LEU A 130 1.01 0.40 2.59
C LEU A 130 0.19 -0.82 2.17
N VAL A 131 0.45 -1.35 0.98
CA VAL A 131 -0.10 -2.63 0.50
C VAL A 131 1.05 -3.61 0.33
N LEU A 132 1.06 -4.66 1.15
CA LEU A 132 2.01 -5.75 1.06
C LEU A 132 1.37 -6.94 0.36
N LEU A 133 1.90 -7.33 -0.80
CA LEU A 133 1.44 -8.45 -1.62
C LEU A 133 2.43 -9.61 -1.47
N SER A 134 2.14 -10.55 -0.57
CA SER A 134 3.03 -11.67 -0.25
C SER A 134 2.25 -12.83 0.36
N ASP A 135 2.75 -14.04 0.16
CA ASP A 135 2.23 -15.28 0.75
C ASP A 135 2.63 -15.47 2.24
N GLY A 136 3.48 -14.59 2.78
CA GLY A 136 3.89 -14.60 4.19
C GLY A 136 5.00 -15.57 4.53
N TRP A 137 5.71 -16.07 3.52
CA TRP A 137 6.84 -16.98 3.69
C TRP A 137 8.15 -16.21 3.91
N ASP A 138 8.31 -15.57 5.08
CA ASP A 138 9.59 -14.93 5.43
C ASP A 138 10.58 -15.98 5.96
N THR A 139 11.83 -15.94 5.47
CA THR A 139 12.94 -16.78 5.98
C THR A 139 13.73 -16.08 7.09
N GLY A 140 13.44 -14.81 7.39
CA GLY A 140 14.06 -14.05 8.47
C GLY A 140 13.46 -14.28 9.85
N THR A 141 14.00 -13.56 10.85
CA THR A 141 13.51 -13.60 12.23
C THR A 141 12.12 -12.95 12.33
N PRO A 142 11.11 -13.63 12.93
CA PRO A 142 9.79 -13.05 13.12
C PRO A 142 9.79 -11.74 13.92
N ASP A 143 10.71 -11.58 14.87
CA ASP A 143 10.81 -10.40 15.73
C ASP A 143 11.26 -9.16 14.94
N ASP A 144 12.22 -9.31 14.01
CA ASP A 144 12.68 -8.23 13.14
C ASP A 144 11.53 -7.72 12.25
N LEU A 145 10.76 -8.65 11.69
CA LEU A 145 9.56 -8.32 10.90
C LEU A 145 8.52 -7.55 11.74
N ALA A 146 8.24 -8.03 12.95
CA ALA A 146 7.31 -7.37 13.87
C ALA A 146 7.77 -5.95 14.23
N GLU A 147 9.06 -5.77 14.55
CA GLU A 147 9.62 -4.48 14.92
C GLU A 147 9.51 -3.46 13.77
N GLU A 148 9.91 -3.84 12.56
CA GLU A 148 9.88 -2.95 11.40
C GLU A 148 8.44 -2.61 10.97
N LEU A 149 7.51 -3.57 11.07
CA LEU A 149 6.08 -3.31 10.88
C LEU A 149 5.53 -2.36 11.95
N ALA A 150 5.93 -2.50 13.21
CA ALA A 150 5.49 -1.62 14.29
C ALA A 150 5.94 -0.17 14.05
N LYS A 151 7.21 0.03 13.63
CA LYS A 151 7.75 1.35 13.27
C LYS A 151 6.96 2.00 12.14
N LEU A 152 6.74 1.26 11.06
CA LEU A 152 5.97 1.72 9.90
C LEU A 152 4.52 2.04 10.28
N LYS A 153 3.86 1.15 11.04
CA LYS A 153 2.44 1.27 11.40
C LYS A 153 2.12 2.56 12.16
N ARG A 154 3.09 3.11 12.90
CA ARG A 154 2.95 4.41 13.60
C ARG A 154 2.95 5.61 12.65
N ARG A 155 3.48 5.46 11.43
CA ARG A 155 3.67 6.52 10.44
C ARG A 155 2.59 6.53 9.37
N VAL A 156 2.21 5.34 8.89
CA VAL A 156 1.25 5.18 7.80
C VAL A 156 -0.19 5.24 8.28
N TYR A 157 -1.10 5.55 7.35
CA TYR A 157 -2.53 5.54 7.62
C TYR A 157 -3.04 4.11 7.89
N GLN A 158 -2.63 3.18 7.02
CA GLN A 158 -3.12 1.82 7.02
C GLN A 158 -2.07 0.88 6.42
N VAL A 159 -2.00 -0.34 6.97
CA VAL A 159 -1.23 -1.47 6.48
C VAL A 159 -2.21 -2.53 6.02
N VAL A 160 -2.19 -2.85 4.73
CA VAL A 160 -2.99 -3.89 4.12
C VAL A 160 -2.05 -4.99 3.65
N TRP A 161 -2.28 -6.21 4.13
CA TRP A 161 -1.56 -7.39 3.68
C TRP A 161 -2.49 -8.25 2.86
N LEU A 162 -2.08 -8.47 1.62
CA LEU A 162 -2.78 -9.21 0.60
C LEU A 162 -2.00 -10.46 0.24
N ASN A 163 -2.64 -11.62 0.41
CA ASN A 163 -2.00 -12.89 0.17
C ASN A 163 -2.76 -13.65 -0.92
N PRO A 164 -2.13 -13.96 -2.08
CA PRO A 164 -2.82 -14.63 -3.18
C PRO A 164 -3.11 -16.12 -2.92
N LEU A 165 -2.44 -16.74 -1.95
CA LEU A 165 -2.62 -18.15 -1.57
C LEU A 165 -3.71 -18.38 -0.51
N LEU A 166 -4.25 -17.31 0.09
CA LEU A 166 -5.33 -17.44 1.07
C LEU A 166 -6.56 -18.13 0.46
N GLY A 167 -6.96 -19.25 1.07
CA GLY A 167 -8.17 -20.00 0.72
C GLY A 167 -7.98 -21.17 -0.25
N THR A 168 -6.74 -21.58 -0.57
CA THR A 168 -6.50 -22.92 -1.12
C THR A 168 -6.63 -23.98 -0.03
N PRO A 169 -7.16 -25.19 -0.35
CA PRO A 169 -7.40 -26.24 0.65
C PRO A 169 -6.16 -26.63 1.45
N ASP A 170 -4.99 -26.55 0.81
CA ASP A 170 -3.70 -26.93 1.39
C ASP A 170 -2.96 -25.77 2.07
N TYR A 171 -3.51 -24.55 2.05
CA TYR A 171 -2.85 -23.40 2.64
C TYR A 171 -3.08 -23.36 4.15
N GLN A 172 -2.03 -23.68 4.91
CA GLN A 172 -1.97 -23.47 6.35
C GLN A 172 -1.17 -22.21 6.67
N PRO A 173 -1.82 -21.04 6.90
CA PRO A 173 -1.11 -19.84 7.31
C PRO A 173 -0.74 -19.92 8.79
N LEU A 174 0.31 -20.66 9.10
CA LEU A 174 0.89 -20.70 10.44
C LEU A 174 2.40 -20.43 10.42
N THR A 175 2.90 -19.68 9.42
CA THR A 175 4.27 -19.17 9.48
C THR A 175 4.41 -18.23 10.68
N GLN A 176 5.52 -18.35 11.42
CA GLN A 176 5.77 -17.52 12.59
C GLN A 176 5.81 -16.03 12.23
N GLY A 177 6.32 -15.69 11.04
CA GLY A 177 6.33 -14.32 10.53
C GLY A 177 4.94 -13.71 10.37
N LEU A 178 3.96 -14.45 9.85
CA LEU A 178 2.60 -13.94 9.72
C LEU A 178 1.93 -13.71 11.09
N LYS A 179 2.19 -14.59 12.07
CA LYS A 179 1.73 -14.40 13.45
C LYS A 179 2.33 -13.14 14.08
N ALA A 180 3.63 -12.91 13.89
CA ALA A 180 4.33 -11.73 14.39
C ALA A 180 3.84 -10.43 13.72
N ALA A 181 3.53 -10.48 12.42
CA ALA A 181 3.01 -9.34 11.67
C ALA A 181 1.56 -8.96 12.02
N ARG A 182 0.74 -9.94 12.42
CA ARG A 182 -0.71 -9.79 12.57
C ARG A 182 -1.17 -8.57 13.38
N PRO A 183 -0.55 -8.21 14.52
CA PRO A 183 -0.95 -7.04 15.31
C PRO A 183 -0.80 -5.69 14.58
N TYR A 184 0.06 -5.64 13.55
CA TYR A 184 0.41 -4.41 12.83
C TYR A 184 -0.29 -4.27 11.47
N VAL A 185 -1.08 -5.29 11.08
CA VAL A 185 -1.83 -5.33 9.82
C VAL A 185 -3.30 -4.96 10.09
N ASP A 186 -3.77 -3.85 9.51
CA ASP A 186 -5.18 -3.44 9.65
C ASP A 186 -6.13 -4.35 8.88
N LEU A 187 -5.71 -4.80 7.70
CA LEU A 187 -6.51 -5.65 6.83
C LEU A 187 -5.63 -6.78 6.29
N PHE A 188 -6.03 -8.01 6.60
CA PHE A 188 -5.45 -9.22 6.02
C PHE A 188 -6.51 -9.85 5.12
N ALA A 189 -6.24 -9.93 3.82
CA ALA A 189 -7.23 -10.40 2.84
C ALA A 189 -6.58 -11.20 1.70
N SER A 190 -7.40 -12.02 1.05
CA SER A 190 -6.99 -12.72 -0.17
C SER A 190 -6.85 -11.74 -1.35
N ALA A 191 -5.82 -11.94 -2.17
CA ALA A 191 -5.65 -11.27 -3.47
C ALA A 191 -5.69 -12.24 -4.67
N ARG A 192 -6.36 -13.38 -4.50
CA ARG A 192 -6.43 -14.45 -5.50
C ARG A 192 -7.14 -14.05 -6.79
N ASN A 193 -8.05 -13.07 -6.74
CA ASN A 193 -8.80 -12.64 -7.91
C ASN A 193 -8.99 -11.12 -7.98
N LEU A 194 -9.15 -10.62 -9.20
CA LEU A 194 -9.34 -9.20 -9.50
C LEU A 194 -10.56 -8.60 -8.78
N GLU A 195 -11.61 -9.40 -8.54
CA GLU A 195 -12.81 -8.99 -7.81
C GLU A 195 -12.52 -8.65 -6.34
N GLN A 196 -11.63 -9.37 -5.66
CA GLN A 196 -11.21 -9.03 -4.30
C GLN A 196 -10.35 -7.77 -4.27
N LEU A 197 -9.47 -7.60 -5.25
CA LEU A 197 -8.66 -6.38 -5.42
C LEU A 197 -9.54 -5.15 -5.72
N LYS A 198 -10.62 -5.30 -6.52
CA LYS A 198 -11.60 -4.23 -6.77
C LYS A 198 -12.35 -3.76 -5.52
N ARG A 199 -12.40 -4.58 -4.47
CA ARG A 199 -13.04 -4.20 -3.19
C ARG A 199 -12.11 -3.42 -2.27
N LEU A 200 -10.80 -3.38 -2.53
CA LEU A 200 -9.84 -2.62 -1.73
C LEU A 200 -10.24 -1.17 -1.48
N PRO A 201 -10.71 -0.38 -2.48
CA PRO A 201 -11.13 1.00 -2.24
C PRO A 201 -12.25 1.13 -1.19
N ALA A 202 -13.08 0.10 -1.00
CA ALA A 202 -14.12 0.10 0.03
C ALA A 202 -13.55 -0.14 1.44
N TYR A 203 -12.39 -0.78 1.55
CA TYR A 203 -11.68 -1.05 2.81
C TYR A 203 -10.60 -0.02 3.15
N LEU A 204 -10.25 0.85 2.19
CA LEU A 204 -9.44 2.03 2.46
C LEU A 204 -10.27 2.98 3.32
N LYS A 205 -9.86 3.17 4.58
CA LYS A 205 -10.56 4.08 5.48
C LYS A 205 -10.59 5.50 4.85
N LYS A 206 -11.74 6.20 4.94
CA LYS A 206 -11.99 7.51 4.32
C LYS A 206 -11.49 8.69 5.17
#